data_AF-A0A6A6E6T1-F1
#
_entry.id   AF-A0A6A6E6T1-F1
#
_cell.length_a   1.000
_cell.length_b   1.000
_cell.length_c   1.000
_cell.angle_alpha   90.00
_cell.angle_beta   90.00
_cell.angle_gamma   90.00
#
_symmetry.space_group_name_H-M   'P 1'
#
loop_
_entity.id
_entity.type
_entity.pdbx_description
1 polymer ?
#
loop_
_entity_poly.entity_id
_entity_poly.type
_entity_poly.pdbx_seq_one_letter_code
_entity_poly.pdbx_strand_id
1 'polypeptide(L)'
;MWAAVIWTDEASIQTSGGQIFVTRCAEEKYDINYYVPKFRGYLSWMIHGSISHGNKGPLVVFEKNWSTELGYKKKTINRDVYRTYICPNIKAFAWELWQTLRHQPILVEDNALIHSAKATRLAWEQNGMVVME
;
A
#
# COMPACT_ATOMS: atom_id res chain seq x y z
N MET A 1 -3.72 -20.70 -12.77
CA MET A 1 -4.63 -19.55 -12.59
C MET A 1 -4.12 -18.58 -11.53
N TRP A 2 -3.86 -19.02 -10.29
CA TRP A 2 -3.32 -18.15 -9.21
C TRP A 2 -1.99 -17.45 -9.53
N ALA A 3 -1.18 -18.01 -10.43
CA ALA A 3 0.09 -17.41 -10.82
C ALA A 3 -0.03 -16.04 -11.51
N ALA A 4 -1.18 -15.72 -12.12
CA ALA A 4 -1.43 -14.43 -12.78
C ALA A 4 -2.14 -13.43 -11.87
N VAL A 5 -2.37 -13.78 -10.59
CA VAL A 5 -3.01 -12.87 -9.63
C VAL A 5 -1.98 -11.88 -9.10
N ILE A 6 -2.35 -10.61 -9.09
CA ILE A 6 -1.60 -9.50 -8.53
C ILE A 6 -2.29 -9.11 -7.22
N TRP A 7 -1.64 -9.39 -6.11
CA TRP A 7 -2.10 -8.99 -4.77
C TRP A 7 -1.52 -7.63 -4.45
N THR A 8 -2.36 -6.69 -4.03
CA THR A 8 -1.92 -5.34 -3.68
C THR A 8 -2.50 -4.89 -2.35
N ASP A 9 -1.74 -4.08 -1.62
CA ASP A 9 -2.19 -3.48 -0.36
C ASP A 9 -1.33 -2.24 -0.02
N GLU A 10 -1.85 -1.40 0.85
CA GLU A 10 -1.14 -0.29 1.45
C GLU A 10 -0.69 -0.61 2.88
N ALA A 11 0.57 -0.33 3.18
CA ALA A 11 1.12 -0.47 4.52
C ALA A 11 1.76 0.84 5.00
N SER A 12 1.71 1.09 6.31
CA SER A 12 2.51 2.15 6.93
C SER A 12 3.75 1.56 7.58
N ILE A 13 4.93 2.05 7.18
CA ILE A 13 6.20 1.73 7.82
C ILE A 13 6.62 2.92 8.67
N GLN A 14 7.02 2.66 9.91
CA GLN A 14 7.42 3.68 10.87
C GLN A 14 8.85 3.44 11.34
N THR A 15 9.60 4.53 11.53
CA THR A 15 11.02 4.50 11.94
C THR A 15 11.26 4.11 13.41
N SER A 16 10.22 4.09 14.26
CA SER A 16 10.28 3.59 15.65
C SER A 16 8.87 3.54 16.29
N GLY A 17 8.65 2.97 17.48
CA GLY A 17 9.60 2.35 18.41
C GLY A 17 9.18 0.92 18.76
N GLY A 18 9.70 -0.05 18.02
CA GLY A 18 9.55 -1.45 18.39
C GLY A 18 10.51 -1.82 19.51
N GLN A 19 10.00 -1.87 20.75
CA GLN A 19 10.44 -2.83 21.76
C GLN A 19 9.22 -3.25 22.60
N ILE A 20 8.83 -4.52 22.49
CA ILE A 20 7.89 -5.15 23.42
C ILE A 20 8.72 -5.62 24.61
N PHE A 21 8.49 -5.03 25.79
CA PHE A 21 9.06 -5.56 27.03
C PHE A 21 8.11 -6.62 27.57
N VAL A 22 8.60 -7.86 27.67
CA VAL A 22 7.95 -8.91 28.45
C VAL A 22 8.29 -8.65 29.92
N THR A 23 7.38 -8.08 30.68
CA THR A 23 7.52 -7.96 32.14
C THR A 23 7.18 -9.30 32.78
N ARG A 24 8.03 -9.80 33.68
CA ARG A 24 7.84 -11.07 34.38
C ARG A 24 6.81 -10.91 35.52
N CYS A 25 6.70 -9.73 36.12
CA CYS A 25 5.78 -9.43 37.23
C CYS A 25 5.07 -8.07 37.03
N ALA A 26 3.92 -7.86 37.71
CA ALA A 26 3.05 -6.70 37.50
C ALA A 26 3.68 -5.37 37.98
N GLU A 27 4.61 -5.45 38.91
CA GLU A 27 5.31 -4.32 39.54
C GLU A 27 6.37 -3.71 38.62
N GLU A 28 6.92 -4.50 37.68
CA GLU A 28 7.96 -4.07 36.72
C GLU A 28 7.41 -3.10 35.66
N LYS A 29 6.08 -3.00 35.52
CA LYS A 29 5.41 -2.08 34.59
C LYS A 29 5.71 -0.59 34.87
N TYR A 30 6.11 -0.26 36.09
CA TYR A 30 6.33 1.12 36.54
C TYR A 30 7.81 1.50 36.72
N ASP A 31 8.76 0.62 36.38
CA ASP A 31 10.18 0.93 36.48
C ASP A 31 10.64 1.75 35.26
N ILE A 32 11.29 2.91 35.54
CA ILE A 32 11.78 3.88 34.56
C ILE A 32 12.76 3.29 33.55
N ASN A 33 13.47 2.21 33.91
CA ASN A 33 14.34 1.47 33.00
C ASN A 33 13.55 0.71 31.91
N TYR A 34 12.25 0.49 32.12
CA TYR A 34 11.34 -0.18 31.18
C TYR A 34 10.35 0.80 30.50
N TYR A 35 10.46 2.11 30.78
CA TYR A 35 9.73 3.15 30.06
C TYR A 35 10.56 3.68 28.90
N VAL A 36 10.16 3.34 27.67
CA VAL A 36 10.68 4.01 26.46
C VAL A 36 9.79 5.21 26.15
N PRO A 37 10.34 6.43 26.01
CA PRO A 37 9.57 7.60 25.60
C PRO A 37 8.84 7.33 24.28
N LYS A 38 7.51 7.42 24.28
CA LYS A 38 6.74 7.46 23.03
C LYS A 38 6.88 8.86 22.44
N PHE A 39 7.86 9.06 21.57
CA PHE A 39 7.95 10.31 20.83
C PHE A 39 6.72 10.43 19.94
N ARG A 40 5.93 11.50 20.15
CA ARG A 40 4.79 11.88 19.32
C ARG A 40 5.32 12.48 18.02
N GLY A 41 5.92 11.66 17.16
CA GLY A 41 6.60 12.19 15.98
C GLY A 41 7.36 11.17 15.11
N TYR A 42 7.09 9.87 15.22
CA TYR A 42 7.75 8.91 14.34
C TYR A 42 7.42 9.20 12.89
N LEU A 43 8.47 9.27 12.07
CA LEU A 43 8.31 9.40 10.63
C LEU A 43 7.68 8.11 10.13
N SER A 44 6.51 8.27 9.52
CA SER A 44 5.79 7.20 8.83
C SER A 44 5.83 7.45 7.33
N TRP A 45 6.09 6.38 6.60
CA TRP A 45 5.86 6.30 5.16
C TRP A 45 4.66 5.39 4.93
N MET A 46 3.80 5.80 4.02
CA MET A 46 2.77 4.93 3.46
C MET A 46 3.34 4.38 2.17
N ILE A 47 3.27 3.08 2.00
CA ILE A 47 3.72 2.39 0.80
C ILE A 47 2.53 1.65 0.21
N HIS A 48 2.50 1.57 -1.11
CA HIS A 48 1.66 0.63 -1.83
C HIS A 48 2.57 -0.45 -2.39
N GLY A 49 2.27 -1.71 -2.10
CA GLY A 49 3.01 -2.86 -2.61
C GLY A 49 2.16 -3.72 -3.52
N SER A 50 2.79 -4.39 -4.47
CA SER A 50 2.15 -5.46 -5.23
C SER A 50 3.06 -6.69 -5.35
N ILE A 51 2.46 -7.87 -5.39
CA ILE A 51 3.15 -9.14 -5.59
C ILE A 51 2.34 -10.07 -6.49
N SER A 52 3.04 -10.93 -7.21
CA SER A 52 2.46 -12.05 -7.93
C SER A 52 3.32 -13.30 -7.72
N HIS A 53 2.88 -14.45 -8.20
CA HIS A 53 3.59 -15.71 -7.94
C HIS A 53 5.04 -15.65 -8.43
N GLY A 54 5.99 -15.77 -7.50
CA GLY A 54 7.43 -15.71 -7.77
C GLY A 54 7.96 -14.33 -8.18
N ASN A 55 7.11 -13.29 -8.25
CA ASN A 55 7.49 -11.98 -8.76
C ASN A 55 7.08 -10.88 -7.78
N LYS A 56 8.04 -10.04 -7.39
CA LYS A 56 7.74 -8.79 -6.68
C LYS A 56 7.30 -7.75 -7.69
N GLY A 57 6.15 -7.13 -7.43
CA GLY A 57 5.70 -5.98 -8.20
C GLY A 57 6.27 -4.66 -7.65
N PRO A 58 5.83 -3.52 -8.20
CA PRO A 58 6.25 -2.21 -7.76
C PRO A 58 5.96 -1.96 -6.29
N LEU A 59 6.93 -1.33 -5.61
CA LEU A 59 6.78 -0.72 -4.30
C LEU A 59 6.76 0.80 -4.47
N VAL A 60 5.60 1.41 -4.29
CA VAL A 60 5.40 2.86 -4.46
C VAL A 60 5.37 3.51 -3.09
N VAL A 61 6.34 4.37 -2.81
CA VAL A 61 6.35 5.19 -1.59
C VAL A 61 5.48 6.42 -1.82
N PHE A 62 4.47 6.62 -0.98
CA PHE A 62 3.60 7.78 -1.08
C PHE A 62 4.35 9.04 -0.62
N GLU A 63 4.52 9.97 -1.56
CA GLU A 63 5.07 11.28 -1.25
C GLU A 63 3.95 12.25 -0.84
N LYS A 64 4.16 12.92 0.30
CA LYS A 64 3.15 13.80 0.91
C LYS A 64 2.80 15.01 0.06
N ASN A 65 3.64 15.38 -0.90
CA ASN A 65 3.41 16.49 -1.84
C ASN A 65 2.47 16.11 -3.00
N TRP A 66 2.29 14.84 -3.34
CA TRP A 66 1.41 14.43 -4.45
C TRP A 66 -0.03 14.90 -4.27
N SER A 67 -0.57 14.81 -3.04
CA SER A 67 -1.90 15.36 -2.76
C SER A 67 -1.94 16.88 -3.01
N THR A 68 -0.90 17.61 -2.60
CA THR A 68 -0.85 19.06 -2.77
C THR A 68 -0.63 19.49 -4.22
N GLU A 69 0.13 18.73 -5.00
CA GLU A 69 0.32 18.93 -6.45
C GLU A 69 -1.00 18.77 -7.20
N LEU A 70 -1.86 17.86 -6.73
CA LEU A 70 -3.23 17.68 -7.24
C LEU A 70 -4.26 18.65 -6.60
N GLY A 71 -3.82 19.66 -5.85
CA GLY A 71 -4.67 20.70 -5.27
C GLY A 71 -5.39 20.34 -3.97
N TYR A 72 -5.07 19.20 -3.36
CA TYR A 72 -5.69 18.76 -2.11
C TYR A 72 -4.97 19.31 -0.88
N LYS A 73 -5.75 19.86 0.07
CA LYS A 73 -5.23 20.32 1.37
C LYS A 73 -4.80 19.17 2.29
N LYS A 74 -5.47 18.02 2.18
CA LYS A 74 -5.21 16.83 3.01
C LYS A 74 -4.17 15.94 2.33
N LYS A 75 -3.08 15.64 3.04
CA LYS A 75 -1.96 14.80 2.58
C LYS A 75 -2.25 13.32 2.79
N THR A 76 -3.20 12.79 2.02
CA THR A 76 -3.62 11.38 2.07
C THR A 76 -3.70 10.80 0.66
N ILE A 77 -3.51 9.49 0.55
CA ILE A 77 -3.84 8.76 -0.68
C ILE A 77 -5.36 8.87 -0.86
N ASN A 78 -5.76 9.61 -1.89
CA ASN A 78 -7.13 9.67 -2.35
C ASN A 78 -7.20 9.02 -3.74
N ARG A 79 -8.41 8.88 -4.28
CA ARG A 79 -8.62 8.26 -5.60
C ARG A 79 -7.78 8.86 -6.73
N ASP A 80 -7.50 10.16 -6.71
CA ASP A 80 -6.79 10.84 -7.80
C ASP A 80 -5.28 10.66 -7.66
N VAL A 81 -4.76 10.70 -6.42
CA VAL A 81 -3.38 10.29 -6.12
C VAL A 81 -3.18 8.83 -6.53
N TYR A 82 -4.10 7.95 -6.13
CA TYR A 82 -4.04 6.52 -6.46
C TYR A 82 -4.02 6.30 -7.98
N ARG A 83 -4.95 6.91 -8.72
CA ARG A 83 -5.01 6.83 -10.18
C ARG A 83 -3.76 7.39 -10.88
N THR A 84 -3.22 8.48 -10.37
CA THR A 84 -2.11 9.19 -11.03
C THR A 84 -0.76 8.52 -10.78
N TYR A 85 -0.50 8.10 -9.54
CA TYR A 85 0.84 7.66 -9.13
C TYR A 85 0.93 6.16 -8.83
N ILE A 86 -0.18 5.45 -8.55
CA ILE A 86 -0.15 4.02 -8.23
C ILE A 86 -0.61 3.18 -9.42
N CYS A 87 -1.77 3.47 -10.01
CA CYS A 87 -2.33 2.65 -11.10
C CYS A 87 -1.38 2.39 -12.29
N PRO A 88 -0.59 3.38 -12.78
CA PRO A 88 0.32 3.15 -13.90
C PRO A 88 1.40 2.10 -13.61
N ASN A 89 1.89 2.05 -12.37
CA ASN A 89 2.91 1.10 -11.95
C ASN A 89 2.36 -0.34 -11.94
N ILE A 90 1.15 -0.53 -11.40
CA ILE A 90 0.47 -1.83 -11.42
C ILE A 90 0.18 -2.27 -12.85
N LYS A 91 -0.27 -1.35 -13.72
CA LYS A 91 -0.50 -1.65 -15.14
C LYS A 91 0.75 -2.14 -15.84
N ALA A 92 1.90 -1.46 -15.63
CA ALA A 92 3.17 -1.88 -16.19
C ALA A 92 3.55 -3.30 -15.73
N PHE A 93 3.40 -3.58 -14.44
CA PHE A 93 3.65 -4.91 -13.88
C PHE A 93 2.71 -5.98 -14.43
N ALA A 94 1.42 -5.67 -14.59
CA ALA A 94 0.45 -6.56 -15.21
C ALA A 94 0.84 -6.89 -16.66
N TRP A 95 1.31 -5.90 -17.42
CA TRP A 95 1.81 -6.13 -18.77
C TRP A 95 3.00 -7.09 -18.81
N GLU A 96 3.97 -6.94 -17.91
CA GLU A 96 5.12 -7.84 -17.79
C GLU A 96 4.71 -9.28 -17.44
N LEU A 97 3.78 -9.44 -16.49
CA LEU A 97 3.23 -10.74 -16.13
C LEU A 97 2.48 -11.38 -17.30
N TRP A 98 1.70 -10.61 -18.05
CA TRP A 98 1.00 -11.12 -19.23
C TRP A 98 1.98 -11.59 -20.31
N GLN A 99 3.05 -10.83 -20.57
CA GLN A 99 4.09 -11.23 -21.53
C GLN A 99 4.80 -12.53 -21.13
N THR A 100 5.00 -12.72 -19.84
CA THR A 100 5.72 -13.89 -19.30
C THR A 100 4.84 -15.13 -19.20
N LEU A 101 3.65 -14.96 -18.61
CA LEU A 101 2.76 -16.08 -18.27
C LEU A 101 1.77 -16.40 -19.38
N ARG A 102 1.53 -15.48 -20.33
CA ARG A 102 0.50 -15.58 -21.37
C ARG A 102 -0.92 -15.81 -20.83
N HIS A 103 -1.16 -15.37 -19.60
CA HIS A 103 -2.45 -15.41 -18.93
C HIS A 103 -2.88 -14.00 -18.55
N GLN A 104 -4.18 -13.70 -18.65
CA GLN A 104 -4.75 -12.42 -18.23
C GLN A 104 -4.45 -12.18 -16.74
N PRO A 105 -3.74 -11.09 -16.39
CA PRO A 105 -3.53 -10.73 -15.00
C PRO A 105 -4.84 -10.34 -14.33
N ILE A 106 -5.01 -10.75 -13.08
CA ILE A 106 -6.16 -10.45 -12.23
C ILE A 106 -5.66 -9.64 -11.05
N LEU A 107 -6.16 -8.42 -10.90
CA LEU A 107 -5.85 -7.54 -9.78
C LEU A 107 -6.75 -7.87 -8.59
N VAL A 108 -6.15 -7.98 -7.40
CA VAL A 108 -6.84 -8.14 -6.12
C VAL A 108 -6.46 -6.97 -5.22
N GLU A 109 -7.47 -6.20 -4.85
CA GLU A 109 -7.41 -5.06 -3.91
C GLU A 109 -8.38 -5.33 -2.75
N ASP A 110 -8.24 -4.61 -1.64
CA ASP A 110 -9.26 -4.62 -0.59
C ASP A 110 -10.46 -3.73 -0.98
N ASN A 111 -11.46 -3.65 -0.09
CA ASN A 111 -12.66 -2.83 -0.32
C ASN A 111 -12.54 -1.39 0.22
N ALA A 112 -11.33 -0.83 0.37
CA ALA A 112 -11.19 0.55 0.79
C ALA A 112 -11.88 1.51 -0.20
N LEU A 113 -12.31 2.67 0.32
CA LEU A 113 -13.10 3.65 -0.43
C LEU A 113 -12.41 4.17 -1.70
N ILE A 114 -11.07 4.12 -1.75
CA ILE A 114 -10.31 4.53 -2.92
C ILE A 114 -10.41 3.51 -4.06
N HIS A 115 -10.48 2.20 -3.78
CA HIS A 115 -10.58 1.14 -4.79
C HIS A 115 -12.00 1.02 -5.34
N SER A 116 -13.00 1.16 -4.47
CA SER A 116 -14.42 1.15 -4.84
C SER A 116 -14.89 2.47 -5.50
N ALA A 117 -14.08 3.53 -5.50
CA ALA A 117 -14.43 4.78 -6.14
C ALA A 117 -14.66 4.59 -7.65
N LYS A 118 -15.77 5.13 -8.18
CA LYS A 118 -16.13 5.07 -9.61
C LYS A 118 -14.97 5.46 -10.55
N ALA A 119 -14.21 6.49 -10.17
CA ALA A 119 -13.11 6.98 -10.98
C ALA A 119 -11.89 6.04 -10.98
N THR A 120 -11.69 5.25 -9.93
CA THR A 120 -10.64 4.22 -9.84
C THR A 120 -11.05 2.99 -10.64
N ARG A 121 -12.30 2.53 -10.49
CA ARG A 121 -12.84 1.42 -11.30
C ARG A 121 -12.81 1.71 -12.79
N LEU A 122 -13.20 2.91 -13.20
CA LEU A 122 -13.11 3.33 -14.60
C LEU A 122 -11.66 3.34 -15.10
N ALA A 123 -10.70 3.74 -14.26
CA ALA A 123 -9.29 3.72 -14.63
C ALA A 123 -8.78 2.27 -14.83
N TRP A 124 -9.23 1.33 -14.01
CA TRP A 124 -8.90 -0.08 -14.17
C TRP A 124 -9.50 -0.67 -15.45
N GLU A 125 -10.76 -0.37 -15.74
CA GLU A 125 -11.41 -0.76 -16.98
C GLU A 125 -10.68 -0.19 -18.21
N GLN A 126 -10.36 1.11 -18.21
CA GLN A 126 -9.59 1.76 -19.29
C GLN A 126 -8.18 1.20 -19.45
N ASN A 127 -7.61 0.64 -18.38
CA ASN A 127 -6.32 -0.03 -18.41
C ASN A 127 -6.39 -1.50 -18.82
N GLY A 128 -7.58 -2.05 -19.10
CA GLY A 128 -7.79 -3.45 -19.45
C GLY A 128 -7.53 -4.40 -18.28
N MET A 129 -7.65 -3.92 -17.05
CA MET A 129 -7.43 -4.71 -15.85
C MET A 129 -8.70 -5.47 -15.48
N VAL A 130 -8.57 -6.75 -15.16
CA VAL A 130 -9.62 -7.54 -14.51
C VAL A 130 -9.41 -7.43 -13.02
N VAL A 131 -10.40 -6.89 -12.29
CA VAL A 131 -10.35 -6.75 -10.84
C VAL A 131 -11.23 -7.81 -10.20
N MET A 132 -10.70 -8.54 -9.23
CA MET A 132 -11.43 -9.51 -8.42
C MET A 132 -11.90 -8.81 -7.14
N GLU A 133 -13.20 -8.92 -6.85
CA GLU A 133 -13.87 -8.36 -5.67
C GLU A 133 -14.17 -9.43 -4.62
#